data_AF-A0A970B8H5-F1
#
_entry.id   AF-A0A970B8H5-F1
#
_cell.length_a   1.000
_cell.length_b   1.000
_cell.length_c   1.000
_cell.angle_alpha   90.00
_cell.angle_beta   90.00
_cell.angle_gamma   90.00
#
_symmetry.space_group_name_H-M   'P 1'
#
loop_
_entity.id
_entity.type
_entity.pdbx_description
1 polymer ?
#
loop_
_entity_poly.entity_id
_entity_poly.type
_entity_poly.pdbx_seq_one_letter_code
_entity_poly.pdbx_strand_id
1 'polypeptide(L)'
;MTDSPTLSADGKTFTFSVNGRQQLYANDKEGKRQAILDGLNAIPTITVGEDTYLPDDAALQVVAAVMYPDGIQTEKAYEIVCRTTDKACARLGYGAEIQLGPPLVPFSQRGSYRKRCPPVGDRMVLDDLQLAGVSNTRPCQEVACTITWNKAGLAVYGRHWSKLTPAEQSLIQTQVDEIAAQAGWGKDESAAAGVYTRPLPIDEAAARSRIAELLRQAKGHPVSVGSVIYQAQLGAYGRGFYANELSPPLQTVVTETLRAKGYRPTPEEGEYWPLPVPITETEADIREKLAGITPQMTQFGPALMLRDVLGAVTEDNWNVSEWQAEQLLKDSPVGQMLREMGYQTGGAGQLGGAGGQESALDWRAAHLSGRDEGTCAAQGVAALRLGRPHPHPQAGQHSGDEPGRTVFLAR
;
A
#
# COMPACT_ATOMS: atom_id res chain seq x y z
N MET A 1 -21.67 9.91 -49.74
CA MET A 1 -22.93 9.27 -49.30
C MET A 1 -22.54 8.07 -48.49
N THR A 2 -22.77 8.12 -47.18
CA THR A 2 -22.66 6.96 -46.29
C THR A 2 -23.96 6.17 -46.39
N ASP A 3 -23.85 4.88 -46.70
CA ASP A 3 -25.02 3.99 -46.71
C ASP A 3 -25.51 3.79 -45.27
N SER A 4 -26.83 3.79 -45.07
CA SER A 4 -27.41 3.49 -43.76
C SER A 4 -27.00 2.09 -43.30
N PRO A 5 -26.63 1.92 -42.02
CA PRO A 5 -26.21 0.61 -41.54
C PRO A 5 -27.36 -0.39 -41.60
N THR A 6 -27.05 -1.62 -41.98
CA THR A 6 -28.01 -2.73 -42.07
C THR A 6 -27.85 -3.65 -40.86
N LEU A 7 -28.90 -3.79 -40.04
CA LEU A 7 -28.91 -4.68 -38.89
C LEU A 7 -28.95 -6.15 -39.32
N SER A 8 -28.21 -7.01 -38.61
CA SER A 8 -28.31 -8.46 -38.80
C SER A 8 -29.66 -8.99 -38.32
N ALA A 9 -30.08 -10.15 -38.86
CA ALA A 9 -31.37 -10.76 -38.50
C ALA A 9 -31.50 -11.10 -37.00
N ASP A 10 -30.38 -11.31 -36.31
CA ASP A 10 -30.34 -11.56 -34.86
C ASP A 10 -30.24 -10.28 -34.02
N GLY A 11 -30.14 -9.10 -34.66
CA GLY A 11 -30.02 -7.79 -34.01
C GLY A 11 -28.70 -7.56 -33.25
N LYS A 12 -27.77 -8.53 -33.24
CA LYS A 12 -26.52 -8.46 -32.45
C LYS A 12 -25.40 -7.73 -33.15
N THR A 13 -25.47 -7.61 -34.47
CA THR A 13 -24.46 -6.94 -35.29
C THR A 13 -25.13 -6.01 -36.29
N PHE A 14 -24.36 -5.09 -36.83
CA PHE A 14 -24.79 -4.30 -37.97
C PHE A 14 -23.63 -4.14 -38.96
N THR A 15 -23.99 -3.98 -40.23
CA THR A 15 -23.02 -3.76 -41.30
C THR A 15 -23.03 -2.28 -41.65
N PHE A 16 -21.86 -1.66 -41.74
CA PHE A 16 -21.70 -0.26 -42.08
C PHE A 16 -20.64 -0.09 -43.18
N SER A 17 -20.93 0.78 -44.16
CA SER A 17 -20.07 1.00 -45.32
C SER A 17 -19.01 2.04 -45.00
N VAL A 18 -17.74 1.62 -44.97
CA VAL A 18 -16.58 2.48 -44.73
C VAL A 18 -15.71 2.45 -45.98
N ASN A 19 -15.57 3.59 -46.67
CA ASN A 19 -14.86 3.70 -47.95
C ASN A 19 -15.36 2.69 -49.02
N GLY A 20 -16.67 2.46 -49.07
CA GLY A 20 -17.30 1.51 -50.00
C GLY A 20 -17.08 0.04 -49.66
N ARG A 21 -16.46 -0.27 -48.51
CA ARG A 21 -16.34 -1.63 -47.98
C ARG A 21 -17.30 -1.83 -46.84
N GLN A 22 -18.10 -2.88 -46.92
CA GLN A 22 -19.00 -3.29 -45.85
C GLN A 22 -18.19 -3.91 -44.71
N GLN A 23 -18.27 -3.33 -43.51
CA GLN A 23 -17.63 -3.84 -42.30
C GLN A 23 -18.69 -4.23 -41.27
N LEU A 24 -18.42 -5.30 -40.51
CA LEU A 24 -19.33 -5.85 -39.51
C LEU A 24 -18.93 -5.36 -38.12
N TYR A 25 -19.89 -4.79 -37.39
CA TYR A 25 -19.70 -4.27 -36.04
C TYR A 25 -20.68 -4.91 -35.06
N ALA A 26 -20.29 -5.01 -33.79
CA ALA A 26 -21.21 -5.37 -32.72
C ALA A 26 -22.25 -4.24 -32.52
N ASN A 27 -23.52 -4.60 -32.33
CA ASN A 27 -24.60 -3.65 -32.04
C ASN A 27 -24.67 -3.29 -30.55
N ASP A 28 -23.51 -2.99 -29.97
CA ASP A 28 -23.39 -2.50 -28.60
C ASP A 28 -22.70 -1.12 -28.60
N LYS A 29 -22.43 -0.58 -27.41
CA LYS A 29 -21.82 0.74 -27.26
C LYS A 29 -20.41 0.80 -27.88
N GLU A 30 -19.62 -0.25 -27.76
CA GLU A 30 -18.23 -0.25 -28.20
C GLU A 30 -18.13 -0.49 -29.71
N GLY A 31 -18.95 -1.40 -30.26
CA GLY A 31 -19.05 -1.61 -31.70
C GLY A 31 -19.56 -0.38 -32.44
N LYS A 32 -20.56 0.33 -31.90
CA LYS A 32 -21.01 1.63 -32.45
C LYS A 32 -19.91 2.69 -32.40
N ARG A 33 -19.15 2.75 -31.30
CA ARG A 33 -18.02 3.67 -31.17
C ARG A 33 -16.95 3.36 -32.21
N GLN A 34 -16.60 2.10 -32.43
CA GLN A 34 -15.62 1.71 -33.44
C GLN A 34 -16.10 2.06 -34.86
N ALA A 35 -17.37 1.77 -35.19
CA ALA A 35 -17.96 2.12 -36.47
C ALA A 35 -17.92 3.63 -36.76
N ILE A 36 -18.18 4.46 -35.74
CA ILE A 36 -18.05 5.92 -35.85
C ILE A 36 -16.61 6.31 -36.17
N LEU A 37 -15.62 5.78 -35.43
CA LEU A 37 -14.22 6.15 -35.63
C LEU A 37 -13.70 5.72 -37.00
N ASP A 38 -14.07 4.53 -37.47
CA ASP A 38 -13.71 4.04 -38.81
C ASP A 38 -14.38 4.87 -39.91
N GLY A 39 -15.67 5.18 -39.74
CA GLY A 39 -16.42 6.03 -40.66
C GLY A 39 -15.84 7.43 -40.79
N LEU A 40 -15.50 8.07 -39.66
CA LEU A 40 -14.89 9.40 -39.65
C LEU A 40 -13.50 9.42 -40.30
N ASN A 41 -12.68 8.38 -40.07
CA ASN A 41 -11.36 8.25 -40.71
C ASN A 41 -11.45 8.05 -42.23
N ALA A 42 -12.58 7.57 -42.74
CA ALA A 42 -12.81 7.37 -44.16
C ALA A 42 -13.32 8.62 -44.90
N ILE A 43 -13.73 9.68 -44.18
CA ILE A 43 -14.19 10.92 -44.81
C ILE A 43 -13.02 11.59 -45.53
N PRO A 44 -13.16 11.94 -46.82
CA PRO A 44 -12.16 12.74 -47.53
C PRO A 44 -11.95 14.10 -46.85
N THR A 45 -10.70 14.40 -46.51
CA THR A 45 -10.30 15.71 -45.98
C THR A 45 -9.88 16.65 -47.10
N ILE A 46 -9.85 17.96 -46.79
CA ILE A 46 -9.25 18.97 -47.65
C ILE A 46 -8.00 19.55 -46.99
N THR A 47 -7.05 20.02 -47.79
CA THR A 47 -5.84 20.69 -47.31
C THR A 47 -5.87 22.15 -47.73
N VAL A 48 -5.68 23.07 -46.78
CA VAL A 48 -5.56 24.51 -47.04
C VAL A 48 -4.26 24.99 -46.41
N GLY A 49 -3.29 25.38 -47.25
CA GLY A 49 -1.92 25.63 -46.78
C GLY A 49 -1.30 24.35 -46.21
N GLU A 50 -0.88 24.39 -44.95
CA GLU A 50 -0.30 23.24 -44.22
C GLU A 50 -1.34 22.50 -43.36
N ASP A 51 -2.57 23.02 -43.29
CA ASP A 51 -3.62 22.51 -42.42
C ASP A 51 -4.52 21.53 -43.15
N THR A 52 -4.93 20.47 -42.44
CA THR A 52 -5.90 19.47 -42.93
C THR A 52 -7.25 19.69 -42.27
N TYR A 53 -8.34 19.56 -43.01
CA TYR A 53 -9.69 19.84 -42.54
C TYR A 53 -10.66 18.70 -42.86
N LEU A 54 -11.45 18.32 -41.86
CA LEU A 54 -12.55 17.36 -41.99
C LEU A 54 -13.86 18.13 -42.22
N PRO A 55 -14.64 17.85 -43.29
CA PRO A 55 -15.96 18.46 -43.46
C PRO A 55 -16.90 18.10 -42.30
N ASP A 56 -17.45 19.10 -41.61
CA ASP A 56 -18.27 18.87 -40.41
C ASP A 56 -19.60 18.19 -40.72
N ASP A 57 -20.27 18.61 -41.80
CA ASP A 57 -21.52 18.00 -42.25
C ASP A 57 -21.37 16.50 -42.52
N ALA A 58 -20.24 16.09 -43.11
CA ALA A 58 -19.95 14.67 -43.37
C ALA A 58 -19.71 13.90 -42.06
N ALA A 59 -19.05 14.52 -41.08
CA ALA A 59 -18.82 13.92 -39.77
C ALA A 59 -20.14 13.71 -39.01
N LEU A 60 -21.02 14.71 -39.00
CA LEU A 60 -22.37 14.63 -38.43
C LEU A 60 -23.19 13.52 -39.11
N GLN A 61 -23.12 13.40 -40.44
CA GLN A 61 -23.81 12.35 -41.19
C GLN A 61 -23.34 10.93 -40.82
N VAL A 62 -22.03 10.71 -40.65
CA VAL A 62 -21.49 9.42 -40.18
C VAL A 62 -22.05 9.06 -38.80
N VAL A 63 -21.98 10.00 -37.85
CA VAL A 63 -22.43 9.75 -36.48
C VAL A 63 -23.94 9.52 -36.43
N ALA A 64 -24.71 10.33 -37.16
CA ALA A 64 -26.16 10.17 -37.29
C ALA A 64 -26.52 8.80 -37.86
N ALA A 65 -25.87 8.37 -38.95
CA ALA A 65 -26.15 7.08 -39.59
C ALA A 65 -25.92 5.89 -38.64
N VAL A 66 -24.84 5.92 -37.84
CA VAL A 66 -24.53 4.85 -36.89
C VAL A 66 -25.45 4.87 -35.66
N MET A 67 -25.76 6.05 -35.11
CA MET A 67 -26.55 6.15 -33.89
C MET A 67 -28.06 6.02 -34.13
N TYR A 68 -28.53 6.55 -35.25
CA TYR A 68 -29.94 6.68 -35.62
C TYR A 68 -30.15 6.26 -37.09
N PRO A 69 -30.06 4.94 -37.40
CA PRO A 69 -30.16 4.43 -38.77
C PRO A 69 -31.47 4.79 -39.47
N ASP A 70 -32.55 4.93 -38.71
CA ASP A 70 -33.89 5.31 -39.20
C ASP A 70 -34.09 6.85 -39.26
N GLY A 71 -33.01 7.61 -39.06
CA GLY A 71 -33.01 9.07 -39.03
C GLY A 71 -33.27 9.66 -37.65
N ILE A 72 -32.86 10.92 -37.50
CA ILE A 72 -33.04 11.71 -36.27
C ILE A 72 -34.46 12.28 -36.26
N GLN A 73 -35.28 11.86 -35.28
CA GLN A 73 -36.70 12.27 -35.18
C GLN A 73 -36.95 13.37 -34.12
N THR A 74 -35.96 13.71 -33.30
CA THR A 74 -36.12 14.66 -32.18
C THR A 74 -34.92 15.58 -32.05
N GLU A 75 -35.15 16.78 -31.52
CA GLU A 75 -34.08 17.75 -31.20
C GLU A 75 -33.05 17.18 -30.22
N LYS A 76 -33.51 16.47 -29.17
CA LYS A 76 -32.62 15.80 -28.22
C LYS A 76 -31.70 14.76 -28.88
N ALA A 77 -32.20 14.03 -29.88
CA ALA A 77 -31.37 13.10 -30.65
C ALA A 77 -30.33 13.84 -31.49
N TYR A 78 -30.69 14.98 -32.08
CA TYR A 78 -29.76 15.84 -32.80
C TYR A 78 -28.63 16.37 -31.88
N GLU A 79 -28.97 16.89 -30.70
CA GLU A 79 -27.97 17.34 -29.71
C GLU A 79 -27.01 16.22 -29.30
N ILE A 80 -27.53 15.00 -29.13
CA ILE A 80 -26.70 13.82 -28.83
C ILE A 80 -25.74 13.51 -29.98
N VAL A 81 -26.17 13.63 -31.24
CA VAL A 81 -25.31 13.45 -32.42
C VAL A 81 -24.23 14.52 -32.45
N CYS A 82 -24.55 15.80 -32.27
CA CYS A 82 -23.56 16.89 -32.26
C CYS A 82 -22.49 16.64 -31.18
N ARG A 83 -22.92 16.37 -29.93
CA ARG A 83 -22.00 16.10 -28.82
C ARG A 83 -21.16 14.84 -29.03
N THR A 84 -21.72 13.81 -29.67
CA THR A 84 -20.98 12.57 -29.97
C THR A 84 -19.98 12.80 -31.09
N THR A 85 -20.35 13.60 -32.10
CA THR A 85 -19.47 14.03 -33.20
C THR A 85 -18.30 14.84 -32.65
N ASP A 86 -18.53 15.82 -31.77
CA ASP A 86 -17.45 16.57 -31.13
C ASP A 86 -16.45 15.65 -30.42
N LYS A 87 -16.95 14.70 -29.62
CA LYS A 87 -16.10 13.75 -28.89
C LYS A 87 -15.34 12.81 -29.82
N ALA A 88 -15.99 12.32 -30.87
CA ALA A 88 -15.38 11.39 -31.82
C ALA A 88 -14.32 12.10 -32.71
N CYS A 89 -14.64 13.30 -33.21
CA CYS A 89 -13.70 14.14 -33.95
C CYS A 89 -12.50 14.54 -33.09
N ALA A 90 -12.74 14.96 -31.84
CA ALA A 90 -11.65 15.23 -30.89
C ALA A 90 -10.77 13.99 -30.69
N ARG A 91 -11.36 12.80 -30.55
CA ARG A 91 -10.59 11.55 -30.44
C ARG A 91 -9.69 11.29 -31.67
N LEU A 92 -10.11 11.74 -32.86
CA LEU A 92 -9.31 11.63 -34.09
C LEU A 92 -8.36 12.82 -34.32
N GLY A 93 -8.25 13.73 -33.36
CA GLY A 93 -7.36 14.88 -33.44
C GLY A 93 -7.94 16.03 -34.27
N TYR A 94 -9.26 16.12 -34.44
CA TYR A 94 -9.90 17.29 -35.06
C TYR A 94 -10.46 18.22 -33.99
N GLY A 95 -10.25 19.52 -34.16
CA GLY A 95 -10.67 20.57 -33.24
C GLY A 95 -12.13 21.00 -33.41
N ALA A 96 -12.41 22.23 -32.96
CA ALA A 96 -13.71 22.86 -33.11
C ALA A 96 -14.07 23.13 -34.59
N GLU A 97 -15.37 23.28 -34.84
CA GLU A 97 -15.90 23.72 -36.11
C GLU A 97 -15.41 25.12 -36.45
N ILE A 98 -15.03 25.33 -37.71
CA ILE A 98 -14.66 26.61 -38.30
C ILE A 98 -15.31 26.73 -39.68
N GLN A 99 -15.65 27.97 -40.06
CA GLN A 99 -16.15 28.26 -41.39
C GLN A 99 -14.98 28.49 -42.36
N LEU A 100 -14.92 27.73 -43.45
CA LEU A 100 -14.03 28.01 -44.57
C LEU A 100 -14.80 28.61 -45.75
N GLY A 101 -14.18 29.57 -46.42
CA GLY A 101 -14.71 30.23 -47.61
C GLY A 101 -13.62 30.85 -48.49
N PRO A 102 -13.97 31.40 -49.66
CA PRO A 102 -13.01 32.05 -50.55
C PRO A 102 -12.28 33.23 -49.88
N PRO A 103 -10.99 33.46 -50.17
CA PRO A 103 -10.16 32.78 -51.16
C PRO A 103 -9.48 31.49 -50.67
N LEU A 104 -9.66 31.10 -49.40
CA LEU A 104 -8.98 29.93 -48.81
C LEU A 104 -9.38 28.60 -49.48
N VAL A 105 -10.67 28.48 -49.83
CA VAL A 105 -11.21 27.34 -50.58
C VAL A 105 -12.08 27.85 -51.74
N PRO A 106 -12.21 27.08 -52.84
CA PRO A 106 -13.15 27.39 -53.91
C PRO A 106 -14.59 27.52 -53.38
N PHE A 107 -15.43 28.30 -54.06
CA PHE A 107 -16.82 28.52 -53.64
C PHE A 107 -17.64 27.21 -53.51
N SER A 108 -17.31 26.19 -54.30
CA SER A 108 -17.93 24.85 -54.23
C SER A 108 -17.54 24.05 -52.99
N GLN A 109 -16.46 24.43 -52.30
CA GLN A 109 -15.96 23.79 -51.08
C GLN A 109 -16.14 24.70 -49.85
N ARG A 110 -16.90 25.80 -49.94
CA ARG A 110 -17.24 26.59 -48.74
C ARG A 110 -18.12 25.76 -47.81
N GLY A 111 -17.93 25.91 -46.51
CA GLY A 111 -18.71 25.15 -45.52
C GLY A 111 -18.07 25.13 -44.15
N SER A 112 -18.69 24.35 -43.26
CA SER A 112 -18.20 24.07 -41.92
C SER A 112 -17.20 22.92 -41.95
N TYR A 113 -16.06 23.13 -41.30
CA TYR A 113 -14.96 22.18 -41.25
C TYR A 113 -14.38 22.09 -39.84
N ARG A 114 -13.72 20.99 -39.53
CA ARG A 114 -12.90 20.85 -38.33
C ARG A 114 -11.45 20.76 -38.71
N LYS A 115 -10.65 21.68 -38.18
CA LYS A 115 -9.20 21.67 -38.39
C LYS A 115 -8.56 20.48 -37.69
N ARG A 116 -7.64 19.78 -38.35
CA ARG A 116 -6.80 18.76 -37.73
C ARG A 116 -5.81 19.45 -36.80
N CYS A 117 -5.91 19.13 -35.53
CA CYS A 117 -4.95 19.51 -34.52
C CYS A 117 -3.71 18.61 -34.65
N PRO A 118 -2.49 19.16 -34.51
CA PRO A 118 -1.30 18.34 -34.45
C PRO A 118 -1.40 17.38 -33.25
N PRO A 119 -1.02 16.09 -33.40
CA PRO A 119 -1.03 15.15 -32.30
C PRO A 119 0.02 15.56 -31.25
N VAL A 120 -0.28 15.30 -29.98
CA VAL A 120 0.71 15.38 -28.91
C VAL A 120 1.72 14.24 -29.12
N GLY A 121 3.01 14.57 -29.17
CA GLY A 121 4.05 13.56 -29.33
C GLY A 121 4.26 12.75 -28.06
N ASP A 122 4.13 11.42 -28.13
CA ASP A 122 4.28 10.50 -27.00
C ASP A 122 5.58 10.75 -26.24
N ARG A 123 6.70 10.83 -26.96
CA ARG A 123 8.03 11.02 -26.37
C ARG A 123 8.11 12.27 -25.49
N MET A 124 7.47 13.37 -25.90
CA MET A 124 7.45 14.59 -25.10
C MET A 124 6.74 14.37 -23.76
N VAL A 125 5.61 13.66 -23.77
CA VAL A 125 4.87 13.32 -22.53
C VAL A 125 5.71 12.38 -21.67
N LEU A 126 6.27 11.32 -22.26
CA LEU A 126 7.05 10.33 -21.53
C LEU A 126 8.33 10.92 -20.92
N ASP A 127 9.04 11.78 -21.66
CA ASP A 127 10.23 12.48 -21.17
C ASP A 127 9.87 13.41 -19.99
N ASP A 128 8.70 14.07 -20.01
CA ASP A 128 8.23 14.89 -18.89
C ASP A 128 7.86 14.04 -17.66
N LEU A 129 7.13 12.94 -17.86
CA LEU A 129 6.77 12.01 -16.80
C LEU A 129 8.00 11.35 -16.15
N GLN A 130 9.07 11.11 -16.90
CA GLN A 130 10.34 10.57 -16.36
C GLN A 130 11.03 11.54 -15.40
N LEU A 131 10.79 12.85 -15.53
CA LEU A 131 11.34 13.87 -14.63
C LEU A 131 10.52 14.07 -13.35
N ALA A 132 9.42 13.32 -13.19
CA ALA A 132 8.57 13.40 -12.01
C ALA A 132 9.35 13.06 -10.73
N GLY A 133 9.16 13.92 -9.72
CA GLY A 133 9.74 13.72 -8.40
C GLY A 133 9.05 12.60 -7.62
N VAL A 134 9.72 12.13 -6.57
CA VAL A 134 9.12 11.21 -5.60
C VAL A 134 8.33 12.02 -4.58
N SER A 135 7.08 11.64 -4.35
CA SER A 135 6.22 12.26 -3.35
C SER A 135 6.82 12.14 -1.95
N ASN A 136 6.62 13.14 -1.10
CA ASN A 136 7.03 13.08 0.30
C ASN A 136 5.99 12.38 1.18
N THR A 137 4.75 12.31 0.74
CA THR A 137 3.63 11.79 1.54
C THR A 137 3.38 10.32 1.29
N ARG A 138 3.56 9.83 0.06
CA ARG A 138 3.28 8.45 -0.36
C ARG A 138 4.39 7.86 -1.23
N PRO A 139 4.54 6.53 -1.30
CA PRO A 139 5.57 5.88 -2.12
C PRO A 139 5.19 5.84 -3.61
N CYS A 140 5.10 7.02 -4.23
CA CYS A 140 4.85 7.15 -5.66
C CYS A 140 5.69 8.30 -6.25
N GLN A 141 5.90 8.24 -7.56
CA GLN A 141 6.24 9.44 -8.32
C GLN A 141 4.99 10.27 -8.54
N GLU A 142 5.14 11.59 -8.56
CA GLU A 142 4.03 12.51 -8.81
C GLU A 142 4.45 13.71 -9.67
N VAL A 143 3.53 14.13 -10.54
CA VAL A 143 3.67 15.36 -11.32
C VAL A 143 2.29 15.97 -11.57
N ALA A 144 2.17 17.28 -11.39
CA ALA A 144 0.92 17.99 -11.63
C ALA A 144 0.55 17.91 -13.11
N CYS A 145 -0.69 17.53 -13.44
CA CYS A 145 -1.08 17.33 -14.84
C CYS A 145 -0.93 18.61 -15.66
N THR A 146 -1.14 19.77 -15.04
CA THR A 146 -0.98 21.08 -15.68
C THR A 146 0.43 21.37 -16.17
N ILE A 147 1.47 20.77 -15.59
CA ILE A 147 2.85 20.92 -16.08
C ILE A 147 2.95 20.26 -17.46
N THR A 148 2.51 19.00 -17.55
CA THR A 148 2.55 18.22 -18.78
C THR A 148 1.61 18.80 -19.84
N TRP A 149 0.40 19.24 -19.46
CA TRP A 149 -0.54 19.91 -20.37
C TRP A 149 -0.01 21.24 -20.91
N ASN A 150 0.70 22.03 -20.08
CA ASN A 150 1.33 23.27 -20.55
C ASN A 150 2.42 23.00 -21.57
N LYS A 151 3.28 22.00 -21.34
CA LYS A 151 4.31 21.59 -22.29
C LYS A 151 3.70 21.12 -23.60
N ALA A 152 2.66 20.28 -23.53
CA ALA A 152 1.91 19.84 -24.70
C ALA A 152 1.29 21.02 -25.47
N GLY A 153 0.68 21.98 -24.76
CA GLY A 153 0.11 23.19 -25.38
C GLY A 153 1.15 24.03 -26.12
N LEU A 154 2.32 24.22 -25.53
CA LEU A 154 3.42 24.94 -26.17
C LEU A 154 3.96 24.18 -27.39
N ALA A 155 4.14 22.86 -27.28
CA ALA A 155 4.66 22.04 -28.37
C ALA A 155 3.69 21.95 -29.56
N VAL A 156 2.39 21.81 -29.30
CA VAL A 156 1.36 21.60 -30.33
C VAL A 156 0.87 22.92 -30.93
N TYR A 157 0.65 23.95 -30.10
CA TYR A 157 -0.01 25.19 -30.51
C TYR A 157 0.86 26.45 -30.36
N GLY A 158 2.10 26.32 -29.87
CA GLY A 158 2.96 27.48 -29.58
C GLY A 158 2.43 28.40 -28.49
N ARG A 159 1.45 27.95 -27.69
CA ARG A 159 0.72 28.77 -26.71
C ARG A 159 0.63 28.05 -25.36
N HIS A 160 0.65 28.83 -24.28
CA HIS A 160 0.41 28.30 -22.94
C HIS A 160 -1.00 27.72 -22.80
N TRP A 161 -1.14 26.71 -21.93
CA TRP A 161 -2.41 26.03 -21.64
C TRP A 161 -3.58 27.00 -21.38
N SER A 162 -3.34 28.02 -20.54
CA SER A 162 -4.36 29.01 -20.15
C SER A 162 -4.81 29.94 -21.29
N LYS A 163 -4.14 29.90 -22.44
CA LYS A 163 -4.47 30.67 -23.66
C LYS A 163 -5.08 29.81 -24.75
N LEU A 164 -5.23 28.51 -24.51
CA LEU A 164 -5.95 27.60 -25.40
C LEU A 164 -7.45 27.70 -25.17
N THR A 165 -8.22 27.42 -26.21
CA THR A 165 -9.67 27.28 -26.12
C THR A 165 -10.04 26.03 -25.31
N PRO A 166 -11.26 25.95 -24.74
CA PRO A 166 -11.70 24.76 -24.00
C PRO A 166 -11.62 23.46 -24.82
N ALA A 167 -11.86 23.53 -26.13
CA ALA A 167 -11.76 22.39 -27.04
C ALA A 167 -10.30 21.91 -27.20
N GLU A 168 -9.37 22.83 -27.42
CA GLU A 168 -7.93 22.52 -27.51
C GLU A 168 -7.38 21.96 -26.20
N GLN A 169 -7.83 22.51 -25.07
CA GLN A 169 -7.50 22.00 -23.74
C GLN A 169 -8.00 20.56 -23.57
N SER A 170 -9.28 20.31 -23.82
CA SER A 170 -9.88 18.97 -23.69
C SER A 170 -9.17 17.94 -24.58
N LEU A 171 -8.74 18.33 -25.77
CA LEU A 171 -7.98 17.47 -26.67
C LEU A 171 -6.60 17.09 -26.11
N ILE A 172 -5.81 18.07 -25.67
CA ILE A 172 -4.50 17.82 -25.07
C ILE A 172 -4.65 16.96 -23.81
N GLN A 173 -5.61 17.27 -22.95
CA GLN A 173 -5.90 16.47 -21.75
C GLN A 173 -6.14 15.01 -22.12
N THR A 174 -7.03 14.76 -23.08
CA THR A 174 -7.38 13.41 -23.52
C THR A 174 -6.16 12.66 -24.04
N GLN A 175 -5.35 13.29 -24.90
CA GLN A 175 -4.17 12.65 -25.49
C GLN A 175 -3.08 12.39 -24.45
N VAL A 176 -2.78 13.39 -23.60
CA VAL A 176 -1.77 13.24 -22.53
C VAL A 176 -2.21 12.20 -21.51
N ASP A 177 -3.48 12.19 -21.10
CA ASP A 177 -4.04 11.20 -20.18
C ASP A 177 -3.92 9.79 -20.76
N GLU A 178 -4.21 9.60 -22.06
CA GLU A 178 -4.10 8.32 -22.75
C GLU A 178 -2.64 7.83 -22.82
N ILE A 179 -1.70 8.71 -23.17
CA ILE A 179 -0.26 8.39 -23.20
C ILE A 179 0.25 8.05 -21.80
N ALA A 180 -0.12 8.84 -20.78
CA ALA A 180 0.27 8.59 -19.39
C ALA A 180 -0.27 7.24 -18.89
N ALA A 181 -1.55 6.94 -19.16
CA ALA A 181 -2.17 5.67 -18.80
C ALA A 181 -1.48 4.47 -19.47
N GLN A 182 -1.15 4.57 -20.76
CA GLN A 182 -0.39 3.53 -21.48
C GLN A 182 1.01 3.30 -20.89
N ALA A 183 1.61 4.33 -20.30
CA ALA A 183 2.89 4.26 -19.61
C ALA A 183 2.78 3.79 -18.13
N GLY A 184 1.59 3.40 -17.67
CA GLY A 184 1.35 2.90 -16.32
C GLY A 184 1.20 3.99 -15.26
N TRP A 185 0.90 5.24 -15.67
CA TRP A 185 0.57 6.32 -14.75
C TRP A 185 -0.94 6.35 -14.50
N GLY A 186 -1.32 6.45 -13.23
CA GLY A 186 -2.69 6.76 -12.82
C GLY A 186 -2.90 8.28 -12.73
N LYS A 187 -4.15 8.71 -12.87
CA LYS A 187 -4.55 10.11 -12.64
C LYS A 187 -5.34 10.21 -11.35
N ASP A 188 -4.83 10.99 -10.41
CA ASP A 188 -5.48 11.30 -9.13
C ASP A 188 -6.27 12.60 -9.29
N GLU A 189 -7.60 12.51 -9.29
CA GLU A 189 -8.51 13.65 -9.49
C GLU A 189 -8.85 14.40 -8.19
N SER A 190 -8.22 14.05 -7.06
CA SER A 190 -8.47 14.73 -5.77
C SER A 190 -8.08 16.22 -5.79
N ALA A 191 -7.16 16.63 -6.68
CA ALA A 191 -6.82 18.02 -6.91
C ALA A 191 -7.60 18.60 -8.09
N ALA A 192 -7.93 19.90 -8.03
CA ALA A 192 -8.74 20.59 -9.05
C ALA A 192 -8.21 20.46 -10.50
N ALA A 193 -6.90 20.25 -10.67
CA ALA A 193 -6.30 20.01 -11.98
C ALA A 193 -5.67 18.60 -12.13
N GLY A 194 -5.85 17.74 -11.12
CA GLY A 194 -5.32 16.38 -11.07
C GLY A 194 -3.80 16.27 -10.93
N VAL A 195 -3.34 15.10 -10.51
CA VAL A 195 -1.92 14.73 -10.43
C VAL A 195 -1.71 13.37 -11.09
N TYR A 196 -0.70 13.26 -11.97
CA TYR A 196 -0.28 11.95 -12.46
C TYR A 196 0.56 11.27 -11.39
N THR A 197 0.27 10.01 -11.12
CA THR A 197 0.94 9.21 -10.10
C THR A 197 1.40 7.88 -10.65
N ARG A 198 2.56 7.42 -10.20
CA ARG A 198 3.07 6.08 -10.51
C ARG A 198 3.65 5.45 -9.25
N PRO A 199 3.13 4.29 -8.79
CA PRO A 199 3.68 3.60 -7.63
C PRO A 199 5.17 3.31 -7.80
N LEU A 200 5.93 3.47 -6.72
CA LEU A 200 7.33 3.05 -6.71
C LEU A 200 7.44 1.52 -6.70
N PRO A 201 8.45 0.94 -7.36
CA PRO A 201 8.76 -0.47 -7.20
C PRO A 201 9.14 -0.76 -5.74
N ILE A 202 8.77 -1.94 -5.26
CA ILE A 202 9.02 -2.39 -3.88
C ILE A 202 10.20 -3.35 -3.88
N ASP A 203 11.22 -3.07 -3.05
CA ASP A 203 12.23 -4.05 -2.68
C ASP A 203 11.74 -4.89 -1.48
N GLU A 204 11.07 -6.00 -1.78
CA GLU A 204 10.53 -6.88 -0.75
C GLU A 204 11.63 -7.46 0.15
N ALA A 205 12.79 -7.81 -0.42
CA ALA A 205 13.86 -8.46 0.33
C ALA A 205 14.46 -7.50 1.36
N ALA A 206 14.72 -6.25 0.95
CA ALA A 206 15.20 -5.21 1.86
C ALA A 206 14.15 -4.86 2.93
N ALA A 207 12.86 -4.79 2.57
CA ALA A 207 11.77 -4.60 3.53
C ALA A 207 11.73 -5.71 4.59
N ARG A 208 11.75 -6.99 4.17
CA ARG A 208 11.78 -8.15 5.08
C ARG A 208 13.00 -8.09 6.01
N SER A 209 14.17 -7.77 5.47
CA SER A 209 15.40 -7.68 6.27
C SER A 209 15.32 -6.59 7.33
N ARG A 210 14.78 -5.41 7.01
CA ARG A 210 14.62 -4.29 7.96
C ARG A 210 13.63 -4.62 9.08
N ILE A 211 12.51 -5.23 8.73
CA ILE A 211 11.51 -5.65 9.72
C ILE A 211 12.08 -6.76 10.61
N ALA A 212 12.75 -7.75 10.04
CA ALA A 212 13.38 -8.82 10.82
C ALA A 212 14.42 -8.29 11.82
N GLU A 213 15.20 -7.28 11.42
CA GLU A 213 16.16 -6.62 12.29
C GLU A 213 15.49 -5.84 13.42
N LEU A 214 14.41 -5.10 13.12
CA LEU A 214 13.59 -4.42 14.14
C LEU A 214 13.07 -5.42 15.19
N LEU A 215 12.48 -6.54 14.74
CA LEU A 215 11.93 -7.55 15.64
C LEU A 215 13.02 -8.24 16.48
N ARG A 216 14.22 -8.46 15.89
CA ARG A 216 15.37 -8.98 16.60
C ARG A 216 15.83 -8.03 17.71
N GLN A 217 15.88 -6.73 17.43
CA GLN A 217 16.24 -5.70 18.42
C GLN A 217 15.18 -5.56 19.52
N ALA A 218 13.91 -5.76 19.17
CA ALA A 218 12.81 -5.76 20.12
C ALA A 218 12.85 -6.95 21.09
N LYS A 219 13.66 -8.00 20.85
CA LYS A 219 13.83 -9.16 21.76
C LYS A 219 12.50 -9.73 22.25
N GLY A 220 11.52 -9.83 21.34
CA GLY A 220 10.19 -10.36 21.64
C GLY A 220 9.29 -9.43 22.47
N HIS A 221 9.64 -8.16 22.67
CA HIS A 221 8.70 -7.14 23.14
C HIS A 221 7.71 -6.75 22.03
N PRO A 222 6.52 -6.22 22.38
CA PRO A 222 5.63 -5.57 21.43
C PRO A 222 6.35 -4.47 20.65
N VAL A 223 5.99 -4.31 19.38
CA VAL A 223 6.56 -3.26 18.51
C VAL A 223 5.47 -2.37 17.96
N SER A 224 5.66 -1.06 18.02
CA SER A 224 4.64 -0.12 17.55
C SER A 224 4.43 -0.22 16.04
N VAL A 225 3.17 -0.03 15.60
CA VAL A 225 2.78 -0.04 14.19
C VAL A 225 3.59 0.98 13.40
N GLY A 226 3.80 2.19 13.95
CA GLY A 226 4.59 3.23 13.31
C GLY A 226 6.04 2.82 13.05
N SER A 227 6.68 2.09 13.96
CA SER A 227 8.05 1.61 13.77
C SER A 227 8.14 0.56 12.67
N VAL A 228 7.18 -0.37 12.63
CA VAL A 228 7.11 -1.40 11.58
C VAL A 228 6.87 -0.76 10.21
N ILE A 229 5.91 0.17 10.11
CA ILE A 229 5.62 0.91 8.86
C ILE A 229 6.87 1.65 8.39
N TYR A 230 7.52 2.40 9.27
CA TYR A 230 8.71 3.17 8.92
C TYR A 230 9.86 2.28 8.44
N GLN A 231 10.14 1.18 9.13
CA GLN A 231 11.18 0.23 8.71
C GLN A 231 10.83 -0.51 7.41
N ALA A 232 9.55 -0.86 7.22
CA ALA A 232 9.07 -1.45 5.98
C ALA A 232 9.27 -0.50 4.80
N GLN A 233 8.92 0.78 4.96
CA GLN A 233 9.14 1.81 3.94
C GLN A 233 10.63 2.07 3.67
N LEU A 234 11.44 2.20 4.72
CA LEU A 234 12.89 2.35 4.59
C LEU A 234 13.54 1.20 3.83
N GLY A 235 13.10 -0.05 4.09
CA GLY A 235 13.58 -1.20 3.34
C GLY A 235 13.08 -1.21 1.90
N ALA A 236 11.78 -1.04 1.70
CA ALA A 236 11.15 -1.13 0.38
C ALA A 236 11.61 -0.04 -0.61
N TYR A 237 11.85 1.17 -0.12
CA TYR A 237 12.02 2.36 -0.97
C TYR A 237 13.29 3.16 -0.65
N GLY A 238 14.08 2.74 0.35
CA GLY A 238 15.27 3.48 0.82
C GLY A 238 14.96 4.74 1.62
N ARG A 239 13.69 5.07 1.85
CA ARG A 239 13.23 6.26 2.60
C ARG A 239 11.87 6.03 3.26
N GLY A 240 11.58 6.82 4.30
CA GLY A 240 10.24 6.88 4.92
C GLY A 240 9.32 7.88 4.22
N PHE A 241 8.02 7.70 4.44
CA PHE A 241 6.94 8.57 3.94
C PHE A 241 6.00 8.94 5.10
N TYR A 242 5.25 10.03 4.95
CA TYR A 242 4.28 10.46 5.98
C TYR A 242 2.98 9.64 5.99
N ALA A 243 2.75 8.78 5.00
CA ALA A 243 1.62 7.88 4.98
C ALA A 243 1.73 6.84 6.11
N ASN A 244 0.68 6.78 6.93
CA ASN A 244 0.47 5.75 7.94
C ASN A 244 -0.13 4.46 7.35
N GLU A 245 -0.36 4.43 6.03
CA GLU A 245 -0.92 3.28 5.32
C GLU A 245 0.13 2.70 4.39
N LEU A 246 0.26 1.38 4.42
CA LEU A 246 1.13 0.65 3.51
C LEU A 246 0.38 0.33 2.22
N SER A 247 1.09 0.30 1.10
CA SER A 247 0.54 -0.26 -0.13
C SER A 247 0.18 -1.74 0.09
N PRO A 248 -0.86 -2.28 -0.59
CA PRO A 248 -1.27 -3.66 -0.40
C PRO A 248 -0.13 -4.69 -0.54
N PRO A 249 0.80 -4.58 -1.51
CA PRO A 249 1.92 -5.51 -1.59
C PRO A 249 2.88 -5.41 -0.39
N LEU A 250 3.17 -4.19 0.09
CA LEU A 250 4.05 -4.00 1.24
C LEU A 250 3.37 -4.49 2.54
N GLN A 251 2.05 -4.32 2.68
CA GLN A 251 1.28 -4.88 3.79
C GLN A 251 1.37 -6.41 3.85
N THR A 252 1.34 -7.09 2.69
CA THR A 252 1.57 -8.54 2.61
C THR A 252 2.95 -8.91 3.12
N VAL A 253 3.99 -8.20 2.69
CA VAL A 253 5.38 -8.42 3.16
C VAL A 253 5.48 -8.26 4.67
N VAL A 254 4.88 -7.21 5.25
CA VAL A 254 4.86 -6.98 6.70
C VAL A 254 4.19 -8.15 7.42
N THR A 255 2.99 -8.52 6.98
CA THR A 255 2.16 -9.57 7.58
C THR A 255 2.89 -10.92 7.59
N GLU A 256 3.49 -11.31 6.46
CA GLU A 256 4.25 -12.55 6.35
C GLU A 256 5.50 -12.55 7.21
N THR A 257 6.21 -11.43 7.26
CA THR A 257 7.44 -11.30 8.06
C THR A 257 7.15 -11.37 9.55
N LEU A 258 6.10 -10.69 10.02
CA LEU A 258 5.64 -10.77 11.41
C LEU A 258 5.31 -12.21 11.78
N ARG A 259 4.50 -12.90 10.97
CA ARG A 259 4.14 -14.31 11.20
C ARG A 259 5.37 -15.20 11.25
N ALA A 260 6.30 -15.06 10.30
CA ALA A 260 7.53 -15.84 10.23
C ALA A 260 8.48 -15.57 11.42
N LYS A 261 8.33 -14.43 12.11
CA LYS A 261 9.10 -14.06 13.30
C LYS A 261 8.34 -14.25 14.60
N GLY A 262 7.20 -14.93 14.58
CA GLY A 262 6.44 -15.25 15.77
C GLY A 262 5.66 -14.07 16.35
N TYR A 263 5.21 -13.12 15.51
CA TYR A 263 4.35 -12.01 15.88
C TYR A 263 2.94 -12.16 15.29
N ARG A 264 1.95 -11.58 15.97
CA ARG A 264 0.59 -11.44 15.44
C ARG A 264 0.62 -10.54 14.20
N PRO A 265 -0.06 -10.91 13.11
CA PRO A 265 -0.06 -10.13 11.88
C PRO A 265 -0.98 -8.90 11.95
N THR A 266 -1.92 -8.88 12.90
CA THR A 266 -2.86 -7.77 13.12
C THR A 266 -2.43 -7.06 14.40
N PRO A 267 -2.29 -5.73 14.38
CA PRO A 267 -1.92 -4.99 15.57
C PRO A 267 -3.09 -4.85 16.55
N GLU A 268 -2.78 -4.78 17.84
CA GLU A 268 -3.70 -4.52 18.94
C GLU A 268 -3.18 -3.30 19.70
N GLU A 269 -4.05 -2.31 19.96
CA GLU A 269 -3.72 -1.06 20.65
C GLU A 269 -2.55 -0.27 20.02
N GLY A 270 -2.36 -0.40 18.70
CA GLY A 270 -1.29 0.28 17.97
C GLY A 270 0.06 -0.44 17.99
N GLU A 271 0.10 -1.68 18.47
CA GLU A 271 1.32 -2.50 18.55
C GLU A 271 1.13 -3.89 17.94
N TYR A 272 2.20 -4.44 17.40
CA TYR A 272 2.28 -5.84 17.03
C TYR A 272 2.85 -6.63 18.19
N TRP A 273 2.03 -7.56 18.69
CA TRP A 273 2.37 -8.40 19.82
C TRP A 273 3.05 -9.70 19.36
N PRO A 274 4.06 -10.19 20.09
CA PRO A 274 4.56 -11.54 19.88
C PRO A 274 3.45 -12.57 20.11
N LEU A 275 3.52 -13.71 19.44
CA LEU A 275 2.63 -14.83 19.70
C LEU A 275 2.89 -15.37 21.12
N PRO A 276 1.82 -15.74 21.85
CA PRO A 276 1.97 -16.46 23.11
C PRO A 276 2.80 -17.71 22.91
N VAL A 277 3.60 -18.06 23.91
CA VAL A 277 4.31 -19.34 23.92
C VAL A 277 3.25 -20.45 23.98
N PRO A 278 3.22 -21.37 23.00
CA PRO A 278 2.26 -22.47 23.03
C PRO A 278 2.59 -23.39 24.20
N ILE A 279 1.58 -23.67 25.03
CA ILE A 279 1.63 -24.73 26.04
C ILE A 279 0.72 -25.83 25.51
N THR A 280 1.27 -26.98 25.17
CA THR A 280 0.53 -28.10 24.56
C THR A 280 0.09 -29.12 25.59
N GLU A 281 0.72 -29.10 26.77
CA GLU A 281 0.45 -30.01 27.87
C GLU A 281 -0.82 -29.67 28.64
N THR A 282 -1.44 -30.70 29.23
CA THR A 282 -2.56 -30.48 30.15
C THR A 282 -2.07 -29.90 31.47
N GLU A 283 -2.97 -29.26 32.22
CA GLU A 283 -2.60 -28.68 33.51
C GLU A 283 -2.03 -29.72 34.50
N ALA A 284 -2.53 -30.96 34.45
CA ALA A 284 -2.00 -32.04 35.28
C ALA A 284 -0.56 -32.40 34.88
N ASP A 285 -0.29 -32.51 33.58
CA ASP A 285 1.04 -32.81 33.06
C ASP A 285 2.03 -31.69 33.38
N ILE A 286 1.63 -30.43 33.21
CA ILE A 286 2.45 -29.26 33.57
C ILE A 286 2.83 -29.34 35.06
N ARG A 287 1.85 -29.58 35.95
CA ARG A 287 2.09 -29.67 37.39
C ARG A 287 3.07 -30.80 37.73
N GLU A 288 2.91 -31.97 37.13
CA GLU A 288 3.82 -33.10 37.31
C GLU A 288 5.24 -32.77 36.83
N LYS A 289 5.38 -32.22 35.62
CA LYS A 289 6.67 -31.83 35.06
C LYS A 289 7.36 -30.76 35.91
N LEU A 290 6.64 -29.74 36.36
CA LEU A 290 7.18 -28.69 37.23
C LEU A 290 7.64 -29.24 38.59
N ALA A 291 6.89 -30.18 39.18
CA ALA A 291 7.27 -30.83 40.43
C ALA A 291 8.53 -31.72 40.30
N GLY A 292 8.80 -32.23 39.10
CA GLY A 292 10.01 -32.99 38.78
C GLY A 292 11.28 -32.15 38.64
N ILE A 293 11.17 -30.81 38.52
CA ILE A 293 12.34 -29.94 38.38
C ILE A 293 13.06 -29.85 39.72
N THR A 294 14.34 -30.24 39.75
CA THR A 294 15.17 -30.13 40.95
C THR A 294 15.58 -28.67 41.19
N PRO A 295 15.22 -28.06 42.34
CA PRO A 295 15.66 -26.71 42.66
C PRO A 295 17.18 -26.64 42.78
N GLN A 296 17.77 -25.62 42.16
CA GLN A 296 19.20 -25.35 42.25
C GLN A 296 19.49 -24.37 43.38
N MET A 297 20.56 -24.60 44.12
CA MET A 297 21.00 -23.68 45.16
C MET A 297 21.62 -22.44 44.52
N THR A 298 21.01 -21.29 44.73
CA THR A 298 21.58 -19.99 44.39
C THR A 298 22.13 -19.31 45.63
N GLN A 299 22.81 -18.18 45.46
CA GLN A 299 23.18 -17.30 46.56
C GLN A 299 21.96 -16.73 47.33
N PHE A 300 20.74 -16.96 46.86
CA PHE A 300 19.46 -16.57 47.50
C PHE A 300 18.64 -17.77 47.98
N GLY A 301 19.27 -18.94 48.07
CA GLY A 301 18.60 -20.18 48.43
C GLY A 301 18.12 -20.99 47.22
N PRO A 302 17.34 -22.05 47.46
CA PRO A 302 16.88 -22.96 46.42
C PRO A 302 15.87 -22.27 45.49
N ALA A 303 16.09 -22.39 44.18
CA ALA A 303 15.26 -21.78 43.15
C ALA A 303 15.16 -22.66 41.89
N LEU A 304 14.05 -22.56 41.16
CA LEU A 304 13.90 -23.19 39.85
C LEU A 304 14.50 -22.30 38.77
N MET A 305 15.33 -22.84 37.88
CA MET A 305 15.90 -22.05 36.79
C MET A 305 14.87 -21.83 35.69
N LEU A 306 14.79 -20.60 35.16
CA LEU A 306 13.85 -20.24 34.10
C LEU A 306 13.97 -21.16 32.89
N ARG A 307 15.21 -21.48 32.49
CA ARG A 307 15.49 -22.41 31.39
C ARG A 307 14.89 -23.79 31.65
N ASP A 308 15.01 -24.30 32.87
CA ASP A 308 14.55 -25.65 33.21
C ASP A 308 13.01 -25.68 33.32
N VAL A 309 12.39 -24.58 33.79
CA VAL A 309 10.94 -24.38 33.77
C VAL A 309 10.41 -24.33 32.34
N LEU A 310 11.01 -23.51 31.48
CA LEU A 310 10.62 -23.43 30.07
C LEU A 310 10.80 -24.78 29.37
N GLY A 311 11.96 -25.43 29.53
CA GLY A 311 12.23 -26.74 28.95
C GLY A 311 11.29 -27.86 29.44
N ALA A 312 10.65 -27.69 30.60
CA ALA A 312 9.65 -28.63 31.10
C ALA A 312 8.27 -28.39 30.46
N VAL A 313 7.89 -27.13 30.18
CA VAL A 313 6.52 -26.76 29.78
C VAL A 313 6.38 -26.36 28.31
N THR A 314 7.45 -26.46 27.53
CA THR A 314 7.43 -26.19 26.09
C THR A 314 8.05 -27.37 25.34
N GLU A 315 7.36 -27.89 24.33
CA GLU A 315 7.74 -29.12 23.60
C GLU A 315 9.02 -29.02 22.76
N ASP A 316 9.48 -27.81 22.46
CA ASP A 316 10.62 -27.57 21.60
C ASP A 316 11.53 -26.52 22.23
N ASN A 317 12.83 -26.57 21.94
CA ASN A 317 13.82 -25.52 22.23
C ASN A 317 13.49 -24.20 21.51
N TRP A 318 12.31 -23.64 21.75
CA TRP A 318 11.90 -22.35 21.23
C TRP A 318 12.85 -21.33 21.80
N ASN A 319 13.32 -20.44 20.93
CA ASN A 319 13.94 -19.18 21.33
C ASN A 319 12.87 -18.30 21.96
N VAL A 320 12.36 -18.69 23.13
CA VAL A 320 11.45 -17.89 23.94
C VAL A 320 12.25 -16.68 24.41
N SER A 321 11.77 -15.49 24.06
CA SER A 321 12.42 -14.29 24.53
C SER A 321 12.23 -14.11 26.03
N GLU A 322 13.12 -13.33 26.65
CA GLU A 322 13.01 -12.99 28.08
C GLU A 322 11.64 -12.41 28.42
N TRP A 323 11.14 -11.48 27.60
CA TRP A 323 9.81 -10.91 27.77
C TRP A 323 8.69 -11.95 27.65
N GLN A 324 8.76 -12.85 26.66
CA GLN A 324 7.75 -13.91 26.50
C GLN A 324 7.75 -14.88 27.69
N ALA A 325 8.94 -15.20 28.23
CA ALA A 325 9.08 -16.00 29.43
C ALA A 325 8.49 -15.28 30.66
N GLU A 326 8.71 -13.98 30.79
CA GLU A 326 8.07 -13.18 31.84
C GLU A 326 6.54 -13.19 31.73
N GLN A 327 5.98 -13.00 30.53
CA GLN A 327 4.54 -13.05 30.33
C GLN A 327 3.95 -14.42 30.66
N LEU A 328 4.64 -15.50 30.25
CA LEU A 328 4.26 -16.87 30.60
C LEU A 328 4.17 -17.04 32.11
N LEU A 329 5.12 -16.49 32.87
CA LEU A 329 5.13 -16.65 34.32
C LEU A 329 4.16 -15.71 35.05
N LYS A 330 3.84 -14.56 34.46
CA LYS A 330 2.95 -13.59 35.08
C LYS A 330 1.49 -14.02 34.98
N ASP A 331 1.02 -14.24 33.74
CA ASP A 331 -0.40 -14.26 33.41
C ASP A 331 -0.88 -15.63 32.84
N SER A 332 -0.01 -16.66 32.80
CA SER A 332 -0.40 -18.00 32.33
C SER A 332 -0.68 -19.02 33.46
N PRO A 333 -1.31 -20.17 33.14
CA PRO A 333 -1.48 -21.29 34.07
C PRO A 333 -0.18 -21.79 34.70
N VAL A 334 0.94 -21.76 33.96
CA VAL A 334 2.27 -22.14 34.47
C VAL A 334 2.65 -21.24 35.64
N GLY A 335 2.46 -19.92 35.47
CA GLY A 335 2.70 -18.94 36.52
C GLY A 335 1.83 -19.15 37.76
N GLN A 336 0.56 -19.49 37.56
CA GLN A 336 -0.36 -19.79 38.65
C GLN A 336 0.05 -21.05 39.42
N MET A 337 0.38 -22.14 38.72
CA MET A 337 0.82 -23.38 39.36
C MET A 337 2.11 -23.20 40.15
N LEU A 338 3.06 -22.46 39.58
CA LEU A 338 4.28 -22.10 40.29
C LEU A 338 3.94 -21.39 41.59
N ARG A 339 3.03 -20.40 41.57
CA ARG A 339 2.55 -19.72 42.79
C ARG A 339 1.87 -20.66 43.79
N GLU A 340 1.05 -21.60 43.32
CA GLU A 340 0.40 -22.62 44.16
C GLU A 340 1.42 -23.55 44.84
N MET A 341 2.51 -23.87 44.15
CA MET A 341 3.66 -24.62 44.69
C MET A 341 4.58 -23.76 45.58
N GLY A 342 4.19 -22.51 45.83
CA GLY A 342 4.93 -21.53 46.61
C GLY A 342 5.88 -20.68 45.79
N TYR A 343 6.11 -20.94 44.51
CA TYR A 343 7.07 -20.17 43.71
C TYR A 343 6.59 -18.76 43.34
N GLN A 344 7.43 -17.74 43.55
CA GLN A 344 7.17 -16.35 43.14
C GLN A 344 8.14 -15.88 42.06
N THR A 345 7.63 -15.10 41.12
CA THR A 345 8.40 -14.38 40.10
C THR A 345 9.04 -13.14 40.71
N GLY A 346 10.36 -13.11 40.83
CA GLY A 346 11.07 -11.94 41.33
C GLY A 346 11.19 -10.86 40.25
N GLY A 347 10.34 -9.83 40.30
CA GLY A 347 10.51 -8.64 39.46
C GLY A 347 11.73 -7.83 39.88
N ALA A 348 12.57 -7.42 38.93
CA ALA A 348 13.81 -6.68 39.18
C ALA A 348 13.64 -5.26 39.79
N GLY A 349 12.41 -4.80 40.06
CA GLY A 349 12.10 -3.39 40.33
C GLY A 349 11.56 -3.03 41.73
N GLN A 350 11.49 -3.95 42.69
CA GLN A 350 10.96 -3.65 44.03
C GLN A 350 11.92 -4.04 45.14
N LEU A 351 12.98 -3.25 45.30
CA LEU A 351 13.77 -3.18 46.53
C LEU A 351 13.95 -1.70 46.89
N GLY A 352 13.09 -1.20 47.78
CA GLY A 352 13.07 0.19 48.21
C GLY A 352 14.26 0.55 49.10
N GLY A 353 15.00 1.57 48.69
CA GLY A 353 15.60 2.56 49.57
C GLY A 353 14.96 3.91 49.24
N ALA A 354 14.42 4.60 50.24
CA ALA A 354 13.68 5.85 50.08
C ALA A 354 14.51 6.94 49.36
N GLY A 355 13.96 7.48 48.27
CA GLY A 355 14.46 8.70 47.62
C GLY A 355 14.41 8.64 46.10
N GLY A 356 13.42 9.31 45.51
CA GLY A 356 13.39 9.65 44.07
C GLY A 356 12.47 8.75 43.24
N GLN A 357 11.30 9.28 42.89
CA GLN A 357 10.53 8.79 41.75
C GLN A 357 11.31 9.05 40.47
N GLU A 358 11.79 8.00 39.82
CA GLU A 358 12.02 7.97 38.37
C GLU A 358 11.83 6.54 37.87
N SER A 359 10.64 6.27 37.34
CA SER A 359 10.32 5.03 36.63
C SER A 359 10.86 5.14 35.20
N ALA A 360 12.13 4.76 35.00
CA ALA A 360 12.71 4.53 33.69
C ALA A 360 13.81 3.45 33.78
N LEU A 361 13.62 2.37 33.02
CA LEU A 361 14.63 1.34 32.78
C LEU A 361 15.80 1.95 31.98
N ASP A 362 16.84 2.42 32.66
CA ASP A 362 18.12 2.79 32.04
C ASP A 362 19.19 1.73 32.38
N TRP A 363 19.53 0.89 31.41
CA TRP A 363 20.60 -0.11 31.50
C TRP A 363 21.77 0.30 30.59
N ARG A 364 22.46 1.39 30.92
CA ARG A 364 23.75 1.73 30.29
C ARG A 364 24.91 0.96 30.92
N ALA A 365 25.65 0.25 30.06
CA ALA A 365 26.92 -0.36 30.39
C ALA A 365 27.98 0.73 30.67
N ALA A 366 28.52 0.73 31.89
CA ALA A 366 29.74 1.47 32.20
C ALA A 366 30.96 0.59 31.81
N HIS A 367 31.73 1.07 30.85
CA HIS A 367 33.06 0.57 30.52
C HIS A 367 33.98 0.66 31.76
N LEU A 368 34.68 -0.43 32.07
CA LEU A 368 36.02 -0.36 32.64
C LEU A 368 36.96 -1.31 31.89
N SER A 369 38.10 -0.72 31.56
CA SER A 369 39.25 -1.26 30.83
C SER A 369 40.04 -2.22 31.71
N GLY A 370 40.45 -3.37 31.14
CA GLY A 370 41.49 -4.24 31.72
C GLY A 370 41.71 -5.49 30.87
N ARG A 371 42.82 -5.53 30.14
CA ARG A 371 43.40 -6.72 29.48
C ARG A 371 43.68 -7.81 30.52
N ASP A 372 43.22 -9.03 30.32
CA ASP A 372 43.99 -10.15 29.74
C ASP A 372 43.17 -11.46 29.73
N GLU A 373 43.36 -12.20 28.64
CA GLU A 373 43.23 -13.65 28.40
C GLU A 373 42.04 -14.48 28.97
N GLY A 374 41.30 -15.11 28.05
CA GLY A 374 40.92 -16.52 28.19
C GLY A 374 39.47 -16.87 28.53
N THR A 375 38.69 -17.16 27.47
CA THR A 375 37.58 -18.14 27.41
C THR A 375 36.24 -17.91 28.13
N CYS A 376 35.19 -18.29 27.40
CA CYS A 376 33.81 -18.61 27.79
C CYS A 376 32.82 -17.45 28.00
N ALA A 377 31.82 -17.45 27.12
CA ALA A 377 30.61 -16.64 27.19
C ALA A 377 29.88 -16.84 28.52
N ALA A 378 29.62 -15.75 29.23
CA ALA A 378 28.80 -15.74 30.43
C ALA A 378 27.32 -15.94 30.04
N GLN A 379 26.76 -17.08 30.43
CA GLN A 379 25.32 -17.33 30.42
C GLN A 379 24.74 -16.77 31.71
N GLY A 380 23.91 -15.72 31.60
CA GLY A 380 23.13 -15.19 32.72
C GLY A 380 21.98 -16.15 33.05
N VAL A 381 21.77 -16.40 34.35
CA VAL A 381 20.82 -17.42 34.85
C VAL A 381 19.74 -16.72 35.68
N ALA A 382 18.48 -16.83 35.29
CA ALA A 382 17.33 -16.33 36.03
C ALA A 382 16.61 -17.48 36.78
N ALA A 383 16.11 -17.23 38.00
CA ALA A 383 15.54 -18.25 38.89
C ALA A 383 14.25 -17.82 39.63
N LEU A 384 13.38 -18.78 39.98
CA LEU A 384 12.06 -18.61 40.62
C LEU A 384 12.05 -19.18 42.06
N ARG A 385 11.40 -18.48 43.00
CA ARG A 385 11.63 -18.59 44.48
C ARG A 385 10.51 -19.28 45.25
N LEU A 386 10.79 -20.22 46.15
CA LEU A 386 9.79 -20.75 47.11
C LEU A 386 9.36 -19.73 48.17
N GLY A 387 8.06 -19.56 48.35
CA GLY A 387 7.37 -18.70 49.30
C GLY A 387 6.76 -19.51 50.45
N ARG A 388 6.66 -18.89 51.62
CA ARG A 388 6.06 -19.51 52.81
C ARG A 388 4.55 -19.71 52.64
N PRO A 389 3.97 -20.83 53.13
CA PRO A 389 2.53 -20.99 53.18
C PRO A 389 1.90 -20.01 54.19
N HIS A 390 0.73 -19.45 53.84
CA HIS A 390 -0.10 -18.69 54.77
C HIS A 390 -0.69 -19.63 55.84
N PRO A 391 -0.55 -19.35 57.15
CA PRO A 391 -1.24 -20.12 58.17
C PRO A 391 -2.71 -19.68 58.27
N HIS A 392 -3.64 -20.63 58.17
CA HIS A 392 -5.00 -20.47 58.68
C HIS A 392 -4.99 -20.31 60.21
N PRO A 393 -5.94 -19.57 60.82
CA PRO A 393 -5.87 -19.26 62.24
C PRO A 393 -6.39 -20.43 63.07
N GLN A 394 -5.50 -21.09 63.80
CA GLN A 394 -5.88 -21.87 64.99
C GLN A 394 -5.01 -21.49 66.17
N ALA A 395 -5.70 -21.36 67.31
CA ALA A 395 -5.18 -20.92 68.59
C ALA A 395 -4.37 -22.01 69.29
N GLY A 396 -3.30 -21.62 69.99
CA GLY A 396 -2.72 -22.40 71.07
C GLY A 396 -1.21 -22.64 71.01
N GLN A 397 -0.50 -21.89 71.86
CA GLN A 397 0.69 -22.28 72.65
C GLN A 397 2.00 -22.79 71.99
N HIS A 398 3.04 -21.99 72.25
CA HIS A 398 4.46 -22.28 72.54
C HIS A 398 5.31 -23.25 71.69
N SER A 399 6.34 -22.64 71.10
CA SER A 399 7.79 -22.95 71.22
C SER A 399 8.51 -23.24 69.89
N GLY A 400 9.70 -22.64 69.76
CA GLY A 400 10.65 -22.90 68.68
C GLY A 400 10.91 -21.69 67.77
N ASP A 401 11.74 -20.75 68.24
CA ASP A 401 12.42 -19.80 67.36
C ASP A 401 13.41 -20.58 66.47
N GLU A 402 13.00 -20.91 65.25
CA GLU A 402 13.96 -21.13 64.17
C GLU A 402 14.33 -19.78 63.56
N PRO A 403 15.62 -19.52 63.24
CA PRO A 403 16.00 -18.29 62.56
C PRO A 403 15.27 -18.23 61.21
N GLY A 404 14.32 -17.30 61.11
CA GLY A 404 13.56 -17.02 59.90
C GLY A 404 14.49 -16.68 58.75
N ARG A 405 14.61 -17.60 57.80
CA ARG A 405 15.36 -17.40 56.56
C ARG A 405 14.67 -16.31 55.74
N THR A 406 15.35 -15.19 55.63
CA THR A 406 15.07 -14.08 54.72
C THR A 406 16.21 -14.03 53.68
N VAL A 407 16.03 -13.24 52.60
CA VAL A 407 17.09 -12.68 51.69
C VAL A 407 17.23 -13.40 50.33
N PHE A 408 17.57 -12.82 49.16
CA PHE A 408 17.38 -11.50 48.46
C PHE A 408 17.71 -11.76 46.95
N LEU A 409 18.27 -10.84 46.14
CA LEU A 409 18.61 -10.98 44.70
C LEU A 409 19.93 -10.24 44.38
N ALA A 410 20.79 -10.77 43.52
CA ALA A 410 22.06 -10.20 43.03
C ALA A 410 22.54 -10.97 41.80
N ARG A 411 23.31 -10.23 40.99
CA ARG A 411 23.60 -10.43 39.58
C ARG A 411 24.35 -11.71 39.24
#